data_AF-A0A1H5SNR0-F1
#
_entry.id   AF-A0A1H5SNR0-F1
#
_cell.length_a   1.000
_cell.length_b   1.000
_cell.length_c   1.000
_cell.angle_alpha   90.00
_cell.angle_beta   90.00
_cell.angle_gamma   90.00
#
_symmetry.space_group_name_H-M   'P 1'
#
loop_
_entity.id
_entity.type
_entity.pdbx_description
1 polymer ?
#
loop_
_entity_poly.entity_id
_entity_poly.type
_entity_poly.pdbx_seq_one_letter_code
_entity_poly.pdbx_strand_id
1 'polypeptide(L)'
;MNARDDIAFLAGSEVRVDVLRALRAEAARPTELAEECSCARETAQRAVSAFVERGWAEKVSTEEGYRLTRAGELVAGGYDEFERCVVASNRFRNLLANLGTISERIDCETLSEVTYAQATTENPHAPIDRFLAVVGDEPVEQFHGITPIVSRVFNRAAGRVIRPETDVQLIVDRDVLTTSASEYPEALERAEELDGFTLYVARESLESGLMIVDGHAYLGAYDDGGNLVASADASDEEFVSWAERTFERVRERTSEWS
;
A
#
# COMPACT_ATOMS: atom_id res chain seq x y z
N MET A 1 -3.98 35.68 -1.53
CA MET A 1 -4.61 34.35 -1.46
C MET A 1 -3.96 33.59 -0.33
N ASN A 2 -4.74 32.84 0.45
CA ASN A 2 -4.17 31.88 1.39
C ASN A 2 -4.18 30.48 0.76
N ALA A 3 -3.41 29.54 1.31
CA ALA A 3 -3.26 28.20 0.73
C ALA A 3 -4.59 27.45 0.52
N ARG A 4 -5.60 27.65 1.37
CA ARG A 4 -6.90 27.00 1.22
C ARG A 4 -7.69 27.55 0.03
N ASP A 5 -7.58 28.85 -0.24
CA ASP A 5 -8.22 29.48 -1.41
C ASP A 5 -7.62 28.93 -2.71
N ASP A 6 -6.31 28.73 -2.73
CA ASP A 6 -5.59 28.21 -3.89
C ASP A 6 -5.89 26.72 -4.13
N ILE A 7 -5.99 25.93 -3.06
CA ILE A 7 -6.43 24.53 -3.15
C ILE A 7 -7.88 24.46 -3.65
N ALA A 8 -8.80 25.23 -3.05
CA ALA A 8 -10.20 25.23 -3.46
C ALA A 8 -10.38 25.73 -4.90
N PHE A 9 -9.56 26.70 -5.31
CA PHE A 9 -9.46 27.12 -6.69
C PHE A 9 -9.03 25.94 -7.57
N LEU A 10 -7.89 25.31 -7.36
CA LEU A 10 -7.44 24.23 -8.25
C LEU A 10 -8.42 23.05 -8.25
N ALA A 11 -8.78 22.52 -7.08
CA ALA A 11 -9.64 21.34 -6.92
C ALA A 11 -11.09 21.56 -7.36
N GLY A 12 -11.56 22.80 -7.43
CA GLY A 12 -12.95 23.12 -7.80
C GLY A 12 -13.28 23.01 -9.29
N SER A 13 -12.38 22.50 -10.13
CA SER A 13 -12.61 22.31 -11.58
C SER A 13 -11.61 21.34 -12.18
N GLU A 14 -12.11 20.25 -12.74
CA GLU A 14 -11.34 19.27 -13.51
C GLU A 14 -10.54 19.94 -14.64
N VAL A 15 -11.17 20.83 -15.42
CA VAL A 15 -10.49 21.59 -16.50
C VAL A 15 -9.27 22.38 -16.01
N ARG A 16 -9.26 22.89 -14.77
CA ARG A 16 -8.09 23.62 -14.26
C ARG A 16 -6.95 22.65 -14.01
N VAL A 17 -7.23 21.51 -13.41
CA VAL A 17 -6.25 20.45 -13.17
C VAL A 17 -5.68 19.96 -14.52
N ASP A 18 -6.53 19.70 -15.50
CA ASP A 18 -6.09 19.23 -16.82
C ASP A 18 -5.20 20.25 -17.53
N VAL A 19 -5.58 21.53 -17.52
CA VAL A 19 -4.76 22.61 -18.10
C VAL A 19 -3.43 22.75 -17.35
N LEU A 20 -3.42 22.60 -16.02
CA LEU A 20 -2.19 22.64 -15.23
C LEU A 20 -1.26 21.46 -15.59
N ARG A 21 -1.81 20.26 -15.80
CA ARG A 21 -1.06 19.06 -16.22
C ARG A 21 -0.51 19.19 -17.63
N ALA A 22 -1.31 19.67 -18.58
CA ALA A 22 -0.87 19.93 -19.95
C ALA A 22 0.33 20.90 -19.97
N LEU A 23 0.24 22.01 -19.23
CA LEU A 23 1.33 22.99 -19.12
C LEU A 23 2.58 22.47 -18.40
N ARG A 24 2.48 21.37 -17.66
CA ARG A 24 3.62 20.70 -17.02
C ARG A 24 4.44 19.90 -18.04
N ALA A 25 3.80 19.41 -19.10
CA ALA A 25 4.48 18.69 -20.17
C ALA A 25 5.27 19.65 -21.07
N GLU A 26 4.61 20.71 -21.54
CA GLU A 26 5.24 21.72 -22.40
C GLU A 26 4.50 23.06 -22.39
N ALA A 27 5.10 24.07 -23.03
CA ALA A 27 4.45 25.34 -23.24
C ALA A 27 3.32 25.21 -24.27
N ALA A 28 2.15 25.81 -24.00
CA ALA A 28 0.99 25.70 -24.88
C ALA A 28 0.14 26.97 -24.93
N ARG A 29 -0.54 27.17 -26.06
CA ARG A 29 -1.52 28.23 -26.27
C ARG A 29 -2.90 27.83 -25.74
N PRO A 30 -3.76 28.80 -25.39
CA PRO A 30 -5.13 28.53 -24.95
C PRO A 30 -5.98 27.71 -25.93
N THR A 31 -5.66 27.72 -27.24
CA THR A 31 -6.33 26.87 -28.23
C THR A 31 -5.90 25.42 -28.15
N GLU A 32 -4.60 25.17 -27.98
CA GLU A 32 -4.04 23.81 -27.86
C GLU A 32 -4.53 23.18 -26.55
N LEU A 33 -4.47 23.93 -25.44
CA LEU A 33 -5.01 23.50 -24.15
C LEU A 33 -6.52 23.23 -24.20
N ALA A 34 -7.27 23.99 -25.00
CA ALA A 34 -8.70 23.77 -25.16
C ALA A 34 -9.01 22.47 -25.93
N GLU A 35 -8.21 22.18 -26.96
CA GLU A 35 -8.30 20.93 -27.72
C GLU A 35 -7.90 19.73 -26.85
N GLU A 36 -6.75 19.79 -26.18
CA GLU A 36 -6.23 18.72 -25.32
C GLU A 36 -7.16 18.44 -24.13
N CYS A 37 -7.58 19.47 -23.40
CA CYS A 37 -8.45 19.32 -22.23
C CYS A 37 -9.95 19.30 -22.60
N SER A 38 -10.30 19.19 -23.88
CA SER A 38 -11.70 19.10 -24.37
C SER A 38 -12.63 20.17 -23.78
N CYS A 39 -12.17 21.43 -23.74
CA CYS A 39 -12.92 22.56 -23.18
C CYS A 39 -13.00 23.74 -24.15
N ALA A 40 -13.81 24.76 -23.82
CA ALA A 40 -13.85 25.97 -24.62
C ALA A 40 -12.54 26.78 -24.48
N ARG A 41 -12.05 27.37 -25.58
CA ARG A 41 -10.87 28.28 -25.57
C ARG A 41 -10.93 29.35 -24.49
N GLU A 42 -12.10 29.96 -24.27
CA GLU A 42 -12.26 30.96 -23.21
C GLU A 42 -12.06 30.39 -21.81
N THR A 43 -12.45 29.13 -21.59
CA THR A 43 -12.25 28.43 -20.32
C THR A 43 -10.76 28.15 -20.08
N ALA A 44 -10.05 27.62 -21.07
CA ALA A 44 -8.59 27.42 -21.01
C ALA A 44 -7.86 28.76 -20.76
N GLN A 45 -8.23 29.81 -21.49
CA GLN A 45 -7.67 31.15 -21.29
C GLN A 45 -7.91 31.65 -19.85
N ARG A 46 -9.12 31.50 -19.30
CA ARG A 46 -9.42 31.89 -17.92
C ARG A 46 -8.60 31.10 -16.90
N ALA A 47 -8.45 29.79 -17.09
CA ALA A 47 -7.62 28.94 -16.22
C ALA A 47 -6.16 29.41 -16.21
N VAL A 48 -5.55 29.57 -17.39
CA VAL A 48 -4.15 30.00 -17.51
C VAL A 48 -3.94 31.42 -16.98
N SER A 49 -4.84 32.36 -17.28
CA SER A 49 -4.77 33.71 -16.70
C SER A 49 -4.78 33.67 -15.17
N ALA A 50 -5.63 32.84 -14.57
CA ALA A 50 -5.70 32.67 -13.13
C ALA A 50 -4.46 31.97 -12.53
N PHE A 51 -3.77 31.12 -13.30
CA PHE A 51 -2.45 30.58 -12.94
C PHE A 51 -1.35 31.65 -12.99
N VAL A 52 -1.37 32.53 -13.99
CA VAL A 52 -0.45 33.67 -14.08
C VAL A 52 -0.65 34.62 -12.90
N GLU A 53 -1.88 34.93 -12.54
CA GLU A 53 -2.20 35.76 -11.36
C GLU A 53 -1.68 35.15 -10.04
N ARG A 54 -1.56 33.82 -9.98
CA ARG A 54 -1.00 33.07 -8.84
C ARG A 54 0.51 32.84 -8.93
N GLY A 55 1.14 33.26 -10.03
CA GLY A 55 2.55 33.01 -10.30
C GLY A 55 2.88 31.54 -10.63
N TRP A 56 1.88 30.71 -10.93
CA TRP A 56 2.06 29.30 -11.29
C TRP A 56 2.37 29.12 -12.78
N ALA A 57 1.96 30.07 -13.61
CA ALA A 57 2.29 30.08 -15.03
C ALA A 57 2.84 31.44 -15.44
N GLU A 58 3.52 31.48 -16.57
CA GLU A 58 3.98 32.71 -17.20
C GLU A 58 3.79 32.65 -18.72
N LYS A 59 3.58 33.82 -19.32
CA LYS A 59 3.49 33.92 -20.79
C LYS A 59 4.91 33.92 -21.35
N VAL A 60 5.20 32.98 -22.25
CA VAL A 60 6.50 32.89 -22.94
C VAL A 60 6.51 33.86 -24.10
N SER A 61 5.60 33.66 -25.05
CA SER A 61 5.42 34.51 -26.22
C SER A 61 3.98 34.36 -26.74
N THR A 62 3.60 35.12 -27.77
CA THR A 62 2.28 34.93 -28.40
C THR A 62 2.23 33.63 -29.22
N GLU A 63 3.38 33.17 -29.73
CA GLU A 63 3.49 31.97 -30.56
C GLU A 63 3.59 30.70 -29.72
N GLU A 64 4.34 30.73 -28.61
CA GLU A 64 4.52 29.58 -27.70
C GLU A 64 3.46 29.53 -26.60
N GLY A 65 2.75 30.63 -26.35
CA GLY A 65 1.71 30.68 -25.33
C GLY A 65 2.27 30.80 -23.91
N TYR A 66 1.91 29.84 -23.06
CA TYR A 66 2.19 29.86 -21.62
C TYR A 66 2.92 28.60 -21.19
N ARG A 67 3.68 28.68 -20.10
CA ARG A 67 4.29 27.51 -19.43
C ARG A 67 4.17 27.63 -17.93
N LEU A 68 4.33 26.52 -17.22
CA LEU A 68 4.46 26.59 -15.77
C LEU A 68 5.75 27.30 -15.35
N THR A 69 5.66 28.02 -14.24
CA THR A 69 6.83 28.42 -13.46
C THR A 69 7.26 27.26 -12.56
N ARG A 70 8.43 27.36 -11.93
CA ARG A 70 8.85 26.38 -10.92
C ARG A 70 7.84 26.23 -9.77
N ALA A 71 7.16 27.32 -9.40
CA ALA A 71 6.11 27.26 -8.39
C ALA A 71 4.88 26.48 -8.88
N GLY A 72 4.48 26.67 -10.15
CA GLY A 72 3.38 25.90 -10.75
C GLY A 72 3.69 24.41 -10.86
N GLU A 73 4.93 24.04 -11.20
CA GLU A 73 5.36 22.64 -11.23
C GLU A 73 5.23 21.97 -9.85
N LEU A 74 5.62 22.66 -8.77
CA LEU A 74 5.48 22.16 -7.41
C LEU A 74 4.02 21.98 -7.01
N VAL A 75 3.15 22.93 -7.39
CA VAL A 75 1.71 22.83 -7.14
C VAL A 75 1.08 21.67 -7.92
N ALA A 76 1.44 21.50 -9.20
CA ALA A 76 0.97 20.40 -10.02
C ALA A 76 1.39 19.04 -9.45
N GLY A 77 2.67 18.90 -9.10
CA GLY A 77 3.20 17.68 -8.49
C GLY A 77 2.52 17.34 -7.16
N GLY A 78 2.41 18.33 -6.26
CA GLY A 78 1.74 18.13 -4.97
C GLY A 78 0.25 17.83 -5.09
N TYR A 79 -0.44 18.39 -6.08
CA TYR A 79 -1.84 18.03 -6.35
C TYR A 79 -1.97 16.59 -6.84
N ASP A 80 -1.12 16.15 -7.78
CA ASP A 80 -1.13 14.78 -8.27
C ASP A 80 -0.83 13.78 -7.14
N GLU A 81 0.12 14.08 -6.25
CA GLU A 81 0.44 13.27 -5.07
C GLU A 81 -0.76 13.20 -4.11
N PHE A 82 -1.39 14.33 -3.82
CA PHE A 82 -2.59 14.37 -2.98
C PHE A 82 -3.75 13.58 -3.59
N GLU A 83 -3.99 13.70 -4.90
CA GLU A 83 -5.04 12.94 -5.59
C GLU A 83 -4.75 11.43 -5.52
N ARG A 84 -3.52 10.99 -5.82
CA ARG A 84 -3.11 9.58 -5.65
C ARG A 84 -3.37 9.09 -4.23
N CYS A 85 -3.05 9.90 -3.23
CA CYS A 85 -3.32 9.59 -1.83
C CYS A 85 -4.81 9.40 -1.54
N VAL A 86 -5.68 10.28 -2.05
CA VAL A 86 -7.13 10.14 -1.87
C VAL A 86 -7.65 8.89 -2.55
N VAL A 87 -7.17 8.58 -3.76
CA VAL A 87 -7.53 7.35 -4.49
C VAL A 87 -7.11 6.11 -3.70
N ALA A 88 -5.86 6.03 -3.25
CA ALA A 88 -5.36 4.93 -2.43
C ALA A 88 -6.15 4.79 -1.12
N SER A 89 -6.33 5.89 -0.38
CA SER A 89 -7.10 5.89 0.88
C SER A 89 -8.52 5.36 0.71
N ASN A 90 -9.16 5.69 -0.42
CA ASN A 90 -10.50 5.20 -0.73
C ASN A 90 -10.50 3.72 -1.13
N ARG A 91 -9.54 3.31 -1.97
CA ARG A 91 -9.40 1.92 -2.45
C ARG A 91 -9.10 0.95 -1.30
N PHE A 92 -8.20 1.33 -0.40
CA PHE A 92 -7.71 0.50 0.70
C PHE A 92 -8.42 0.76 2.04
N ARG A 93 -9.59 1.43 2.02
CA ARG A 93 -10.30 1.84 3.25
C ARG A 93 -10.48 0.70 4.26
N ASN A 94 -10.92 -0.48 3.80
CA ASN A 94 -11.19 -1.60 4.71
C ASN A 94 -9.90 -2.21 5.27
N LEU A 95 -8.83 -2.27 4.46
CA LEU A 95 -7.50 -2.64 4.92
C LEU A 95 -7.03 -1.67 6.01
N LEU A 96 -6.92 -0.39 5.68
CA LEU A 96 -6.39 0.66 6.55
C LEU A 96 -7.15 0.79 7.89
N ALA A 97 -8.46 0.51 7.89
CA ALA A 97 -9.27 0.53 9.11
C ALA A 97 -8.94 -0.60 10.10
N ASN A 98 -8.26 -1.66 9.65
CA ASN A 98 -8.04 -2.91 10.40
C ASN A 98 -6.55 -3.29 10.52
N LEU A 99 -5.63 -2.32 10.32
CA LEU A 99 -4.18 -2.57 10.34
C LEU A 99 -3.48 -2.30 11.69
N GLY A 100 -4.22 -1.79 12.67
CA GLY A 100 -3.68 -1.47 13.99
C GLY A 100 -2.38 -0.66 13.93
N THR A 101 -1.41 -1.03 14.74
CA THR A 101 -0.08 -0.39 14.82
C THR A 101 0.79 -0.52 13.55
N ILE A 102 0.53 -1.50 12.66
CA ILE A 102 1.27 -1.64 11.39
C ILE A 102 0.94 -0.47 10.43
N SER A 103 -0.23 0.16 10.59
CA SER A 103 -0.67 1.28 9.75
C SER A 103 0.20 2.54 9.84
N GLU A 104 0.96 2.75 10.93
CA GLU A 104 1.64 4.03 11.23
C GLU A 104 2.64 4.49 10.16
N ARG A 105 3.13 3.57 9.32
CA ARG A 105 4.15 3.86 8.28
C ARG A 105 3.74 3.43 6.88
N ILE A 106 2.47 3.12 6.67
CA ILE A 106 1.95 2.92 5.32
C ILE A 106 1.57 4.29 4.78
N ASP A 107 2.18 4.67 3.68
CA ASP A 107 1.81 5.84 2.91
C ASP A 107 1.15 5.44 1.59
N CYS A 108 0.77 6.45 0.81
CA CYS A 108 0.08 6.25 -0.45
C CYS A 108 1.00 5.69 -1.54
N GLU A 109 2.30 5.95 -1.43
CA GLU A 109 3.33 5.48 -2.36
C GLU A 109 3.47 3.96 -2.20
N THR A 110 3.56 3.49 -0.95
CA THR A 110 3.56 2.08 -0.55
C THR A 110 2.36 1.31 -1.10
N LEU A 111 1.21 1.96 -1.30
CA LEU A 111 -0.04 1.35 -1.77
C LEU A 111 -0.33 1.55 -3.26
N SER A 112 0.58 2.17 -4.01
CA SER A 112 0.32 2.60 -5.38
C SER A 112 0.17 1.42 -6.36
N GLU A 113 1.11 0.48 -6.33
CA GLU A 113 1.20 -0.65 -7.28
C GLU A 113 0.82 -2.01 -6.66
N VAL A 114 0.09 -1.99 -5.54
CA VAL A 114 -0.28 -3.22 -4.84
C VAL A 114 -1.55 -3.87 -5.39
N THR A 115 -1.58 -5.20 -5.36
CA THR A 115 -2.81 -5.96 -5.59
C THR A 115 -3.66 -5.92 -4.33
N TYR A 116 -4.96 -5.63 -4.48
CA TYR A 116 -5.90 -5.53 -3.38
C TYR A 116 -6.93 -6.64 -3.46
N ALA A 117 -7.19 -7.33 -2.35
CA ALA A 117 -8.30 -8.25 -2.22
C ALA A 117 -9.09 -7.92 -0.94
N GLN A 118 -10.42 -7.99 -1.04
CA GLN A 118 -11.32 -7.68 0.06
C GLN A 118 -12.39 -8.76 0.15
N ALA A 119 -12.68 -9.21 1.37
CA ALA A 119 -13.82 -10.06 1.62
C ALA A 119 -15.12 -9.31 1.27
N THR A 120 -15.95 -9.92 0.42
CA THR A 120 -17.31 -9.44 0.12
C THR A 120 -18.33 -10.51 0.42
N THR A 121 -19.62 -10.19 0.35
CA THR A 121 -20.70 -11.19 0.48
C THR A 121 -20.60 -12.27 -0.60
N GLU A 122 -20.20 -11.90 -1.81
CA GLU A 122 -20.07 -12.78 -2.97
C GLU A 122 -18.76 -13.57 -2.94
N ASN A 123 -17.68 -12.99 -2.41
CA ASN A 123 -16.41 -13.65 -2.24
C ASN A 123 -15.77 -13.34 -0.87
N PRO A 124 -16.21 -14.02 0.21
CA PRO A 124 -15.68 -13.79 1.55
C PRO A 124 -14.24 -14.31 1.71
N HIS A 125 -13.78 -15.18 0.81
CA HIS A 125 -12.46 -15.78 0.86
C HIS A 125 -11.43 -15.10 -0.05
N ALA A 126 -11.79 -14.00 -0.75
CA ALA A 126 -10.88 -13.31 -1.66
C ALA A 126 -9.49 -13.00 -1.06
N PRO A 127 -9.35 -12.51 0.18
CA PRO A 127 -8.03 -12.33 0.80
C PRO A 127 -7.26 -13.64 1.02
N ILE A 128 -7.96 -14.71 1.43
CA ILE A 128 -7.37 -16.04 1.62
C ILE A 128 -6.90 -16.61 0.29
N ASP A 129 -7.72 -16.51 -0.75
CA ASP A 129 -7.37 -16.95 -2.11
C ASP A 129 -6.13 -16.19 -2.60
N ARG A 130 -6.02 -14.90 -2.28
CA ARG A 130 -4.84 -14.10 -2.62
C ARG A 130 -3.60 -14.56 -1.87
N PHE A 131 -3.71 -14.80 -0.56
CA PHE A 131 -2.63 -15.38 0.24
C PHE A 131 -2.12 -16.69 -0.37
N LEU A 132 -3.02 -17.61 -0.70
CA LEU A 132 -2.67 -18.90 -1.30
C LEU A 132 -1.98 -18.73 -2.66
N ALA A 133 -2.41 -17.76 -3.47
CA ALA A 133 -1.78 -17.45 -4.75
C ALA A 133 -0.37 -16.89 -4.59
N VAL A 134 -0.11 -16.09 -3.55
CA VAL A 134 1.23 -15.54 -3.25
C VAL A 134 2.17 -16.60 -2.72
N VAL A 135 1.70 -17.47 -1.80
CA VAL A 135 2.50 -18.58 -1.27
C VAL A 135 2.86 -19.58 -2.37
N GLY A 136 1.93 -19.88 -3.26
CA GLY A 136 2.12 -20.89 -4.30
C GLY A 136 2.23 -22.31 -3.75
N ASP A 137 2.82 -23.20 -4.56
CA ASP A 137 2.98 -24.63 -4.23
C ASP A 137 4.44 -25.12 -4.33
N GLU A 138 5.36 -24.27 -4.80
CA GLU A 138 6.77 -24.62 -4.96
C GLU A 138 7.57 -24.35 -3.67
N PRO A 139 8.68 -25.07 -3.43
CA PRO A 139 9.56 -24.78 -2.30
C PRO A 139 10.11 -23.35 -2.34
N VAL A 140 10.26 -22.75 -1.16
CA VAL A 140 10.75 -21.36 -1.01
C VAL A 140 12.06 -21.31 -0.24
N GLU A 141 12.88 -20.29 -0.52
CA GLU A 141 14.14 -20.07 0.19
C GLU A 141 13.91 -19.30 1.50
N GLN A 142 12.94 -18.38 1.50
CA GLN A 142 12.61 -17.53 2.64
C GLN A 142 11.11 -17.53 2.92
N PHE A 143 10.73 -17.62 4.20
CA PHE A 143 9.35 -17.43 4.67
C PHE A 143 9.33 -16.69 6.02
N HIS A 144 9.11 -15.38 5.99
CA HIS A 144 8.99 -14.56 7.19
C HIS A 144 7.54 -14.14 7.42
N GLY A 145 7.04 -14.27 8.65
CA GLY A 145 5.62 -14.06 8.93
C GLY A 145 5.33 -13.43 10.29
N ILE A 146 4.35 -12.54 10.32
CA ILE A 146 3.65 -12.07 11.52
C ILE A 146 2.24 -12.64 11.43
N THR A 147 1.77 -13.37 12.45
CA THR A 147 0.41 -13.92 12.45
C THR A 147 -0.36 -13.61 13.73
N PRO A 148 -1.50 -12.90 13.64
CA PRO A 148 -2.35 -12.58 14.80
C PRO A 148 -3.38 -13.68 15.10
N ILE A 149 -3.46 -14.73 14.28
CA ILE A 149 -4.44 -15.80 14.43
C ILE A 149 -3.81 -17.18 14.23
N VAL A 150 -4.53 -18.21 14.67
CA VAL A 150 -4.26 -19.61 14.31
C VAL A 150 -5.16 -20.01 13.15
N SER A 151 -4.57 -20.38 12.00
CA SER A 151 -5.31 -20.75 10.80
C SER A 151 -4.79 -22.04 10.18
N ARG A 152 -5.66 -23.07 10.11
CA ARG A 152 -5.36 -24.32 9.40
C ARG A 152 -5.12 -24.12 7.91
N VAL A 153 -5.67 -23.07 7.31
CA VAL A 153 -5.46 -22.79 5.89
C VAL A 153 -4.04 -22.28 5.67
N PHE A 154 -3.60 -21.32 6.48
CA PHE A 154 -2.24 -20.76 6.39
C PHE A 154 -1.19 -21.79 6.77
N ASN A 155 -1.38 -22.55 7.86
CA ASN A 155 -0.44 -23.60 8.27
C ASN A 155 -0.27 -24.67 7.19
N ARG A 156 -1.35 -25.04 6.48
CA ARG A 156 -1.27 -26.00 5.37
C ARG A 156 -0.60 -25.43 4.14
N ALA A 157 -0.76 -24.13 3.86
CA ALA A 157 -0.07 -23.49 2.74
C ALA A 157 1.43 -23.38 3.01
N ALA A 158 1.81 -22.86 4.19
CA ALA A 158 3.20 -22.77 4.62
C ALA A 158 3.88 -24.16 4.62
N GLY A 159 3.22 -25.20 5.15
CA GLY A 159 3.75 -26.56 5.15
C GLY A 159 3.95 -27.20 3.77
N ARG A 160 3.36 -26.66 2.70
CA ARG A 160 3.61 -27.14 1.32
C ARG A 160 4.92 -26.60 0.76
N VAL A 161 5.30 -25.39 1.13
CA VAL A 161 6.43 -24.66 0.54
C VAL A 161 7.69 -24.72 1.41
N ILE A 162 7.54 -24.84 2.73
CA ILE A 162 8.67 -24.92 3.67
C ILE A 162 9.39 -26.26 3.54
N ARG A 163 10.72 -26.22 3.48
CA ARG A 163 11.64 -27.36 3.48
C ARG A 163 12.68 -27.18 4.62
N PRO A 164 13.46 -28.22 4.97
CA PRO A 164 14.48 -28.13 6.03
C PRO A 164 15.45 -26.95 5.88
N GLU A 165 15.77 -26.58 4.65
CA GLU A 165 16.72 -25.51 4.33
C GLU A 165 16.08 -24.11 4.20
N THR A 166 14.75 -24.01 4.27
CA THR A 166 14.04 -22.72 4.18
C THR A 166 14.36 -21.88 5.42
N ASP A 167 14.73 -20.61 5.23
CA ASP A 167 14.83 -19.63 6.32
C ASP A 167 13.41 -19.20 6.73
N VAL A 168 12.96 -19.71 7.88
CA VAL A 168 11.61 -19.45 8.39
C VAL A 168 11.68 -18.64 9.67
N GLN A 169 11.04 -17.48 9.67
CA GLN A 169 10.91 -16.66 10.88
C GLN A 169 9.44 -16.32 11.12
N LEU A 170 8.89 -16.77 12.24
CA LEU A 170 7.50 -16.48 12.58
C LEU A 170 7.41 -15.65 13.85
N ILE A 171 6.57 -14.63 13.82
CA ILE A 171 6.20 -13.81 14.98
C ILE A 171 4.74 -14.06 15.30
N VAL A 172 4.49 -14.51 16.52
CA VAL A 172 3.15 -14.75 17.08
C VAL A 172 3.04 -14.03 18.42
N ASP A 173 1.82 -13.78 18.90
CA ASP A 173 1.63 -13.41 20.30
C ASP A 173 1.43 -14.65 21.20
N ARG A 174 1.32 -14.42 22.51
CA ARG A 174 1.17 -15.50 23.50
C ARG A 174 -0.13 -16.28 23.35
N ASP A 175 -1.21 -15.64 22.90
CA ASP A 175 -2.52 -16.28 22.78
C ASP A 175 -2.53 -17.20 21.56
N VAL A 176 -1.95 -16.75 20.45
CA VAL A 176 -1.71 -17.57 19.25
C VAL A 176 -0.80 -18.74 19.58
N LEU A 177 0.32 -18.52 20.29
CA LEU A 177 1.22 -19.61 20.70
C LEU A 177 0.52 -20.66 21.56
N THR A 178 -0.21 -20.22 22.59
CA THR A 178 -0.93 -21.12 23.51
C THR A 178 -1.98 -21.94 22.76
N THR A 179 -2.72 -21.30 21.86
CA THR A 179 -3.73 -21.96 21.03
C THR A 179 -3.09 -22.96 20.07
N SER A 180 -2.00 -22.58 19.41
CA SER A 180 -1.22 -23.46 18.53
C SER A 180 -0.69 -24.68 19.26
N ALA A 181 -0.14 -24.52 20.47
CA ALA A 181 0.35 -25.63 21.29
C ALA A 181 -0.76 -26.61 21.71
N SER A 182 -1.97 -26.11 21.97
CA SER A 182 -3.10 -26.94 22.34
C SER A 182 -3.76 -27.64 21.15
N GLU A 183 -3.91 -26.96 20.02
CA GLU A 183 -4.69 -27.45 18.88
C GLU A 183 -3.85 -28.13 17.79
N TYR A 184 -2.57 -27.76 17.67
CA TYR A 184 -1.66 -28.22 16.61
C TYR A 184 -0.27 -28.58 17.15
N PRO A 185 -0.17 -29.46 18.17
CA PRO A 185 1.13 -29.82 18.77
C PRO A 185 2.11 -30.38 17.73
N GLU A 186 1.63 -31.24 16.82
CA GLU A 186 2.47 -31.81 15.75
C GLU A 186 3.05 -30.76 14.79
N ALA A 187 2.39 -29.62 14.62
CA ALA A 187 2.90 -28.55 13.75
C ALA A 187 4.04 -27.78 14.41
N LEU A 188 3.99 -27.62 15.73
CA LEU A 188 5.07 -27.03 16.52
C LEU A 188 6.26 -27.99 16.61
N GLU A 189 6.02 -29.28 16.89
CA GLU A 189 7.08 -30.30 16.90
C GLU A 189 7.81 -30.36 15.55
N ARG A 190 7.07 -30.36 14.43
CA ARG A 190 7.67 -30.30 13.10
C ARG A 190 8.45 -29.01 12.83
N ALA A 191 8.04 -27.89 13.42
CA ALA A 191 8.76 -26.63 13.27
C ALA A 191 10.06 -26.63 14.07
N GLU A 192 10.08 -27.25 15.25
CA GLU A 192 11.30 -27.46 16.07
C GLU A 192 12.34 -28.34 15.36
N GLU A 193 11.91 -29.24 14.46
CA GLU A 193 12.80 -30.09 13.67
C GLU A 193 13.46 -29.37 12.48
N LEU A 194 13.04 -28.14 12.15
CA LEU A 194 13.60 -27.36 11.04
C LEU A 194 14.78 -26.52 11.51
N ASP A 195 15.98 -26.81 11.00
CA ASP A 195 17.21 -26.07 11.34
C ASP A 195 17.11 -24.56 11.02
N GLY A 196 16.31 -24.19 10.01
CA GLY A 196 16.08 -22.81 9.58
C GLY A 196 14.89 -22.11 10.26
N PHE A 197 14.23 -22.73 11.23
CA PHE A 197 13.03 -22.16 11.86
C PHE A 197 13.34 -21.38 13.14
N THR A 198 12.89 -20.13 13.20
CA THR A 198 12.91 -19.30 14.41
C THR A 198 11.52 -18.79 14.74
N LEU A 199 11.06 -19.05 15.96
CA LEU A 199 9.80 -18.54 16.49
C LEU A 199 10.05 -17.39 17.47
N TYR A 200 9.36 -16.29 17.26
CA TYR A 200 9.39 -15.11 18.11
C TYR A 200 8.02 -14.88 18.73
N VAL A 201 8.02 -14.50 20.01
CA VAL A 201 6.80 -14.22 20.78
C VAL A 201 6.72 -12.74 21.12
N ALA A 202 5.72 -12.08 20.56
CA ALA A 202 5.37 -10.71 20.87
C ALA A 202 4.79 -10.59 22.28
N ARG A 203 5.11 -9.49 22.97
CA ARG A 203 4.57 -9.18 24.30
C ARG A 203 3.16 -8.58 24.24
N GLU A 204 2.87 -7.89 23.15
CA GLU A 204 1.59 -7.26 22.85
C GLU A 204 0.87 -8.11 21.80
N SER A 205 -0.46 -8.06 21.81
CA SER A 205 -1.28 -8.75 20.80
C SER A 205 -0.98 -8.20 19.41
N LEU A 206 -0.92 -9.10 18.44
CA LEU A 206 -0.73 -8.72 17.05
C LEU A 206 -2.11 -8.43 16.44
N GLU A 207 -2.24 -7.33 15.70
CA GLU A 207 -3.52 -6.89 15.13
C GLU A 207 -3.62 -7.20 13.64
N SER A 208 -2.51 -7.55 13.01
CA SER A 208 -2.40 -7.69 11.56
C SER A 208 -1.37 -8.73 11.19
N GLY A 209 -1.60 -9.35 10.03
CA GLY A 209 -0.73 -10.37 9.48
C GLY A 209 0.19 -9.77 8.44
N LEU A 210 1.44 -10.21 8.42
CA LEU A 210 2.41 -9.87 7.39
C LEU A 210 3.10 -11.15 6.97
N MET A 211 3.36 -11.32 5.68
CA MET A 211 4.16 -12.42 5.16
C MET A 211 5.11 -11.88 4.11
N ILE A 212 6.34 -12.36 4.11
CA ILE A 212 7.34 -12.10 3.09
C ILE A 212 7.84 -13.48 2.64
N VAL A 213 7.72 -13.75 1.34
CA VAL A 213 8.13 -15.02 0.74
C VAL A 213 8.87 -14.74 -0.56
N ASP A 214 10.14 -15.11 -0.63
CA ASP A 214 11.03 -14.94 -1.81
C ASP A 214 10.87 -13.57 -2.53
N GLY A 215 10.87 -12.48 -1.77
CA GLY A 215 10.73 -11.12 -2.31
C GLY A 215 9.31 -10.70 -2.71
N HIS A 216 8.28 -11.43 -2.27
CA HIS A 216 6.88 -11.03 -2.38
C HIS A 216 6.29 -10.82 -0.99
N ALA A 217 5.74 -9.62 -0.73
CA ALA A 217 5.13 -9.29 0.55
C ALA A 217 3.60 -9.34 0.46
N TYR A 218 2.95 -9.84 1.51
CA TYR A 218 1.52 -9.90 1.69
C TYR A 218 1.15 -9.35 3.07
N LEU A 219 0.19 -8.43 3.10
CA LEU A 219 -0.36 -7.79 4.29
C LEU A 219 -1.82 -8.20 4.45
N GLY A 220 -2.19 -8.75 5.60
CA GLY A 220 -3.54 -9.16 5.94
C GLY A 220 -4.10 -8.34 7.10
N ALA A 221 -5.31 -7.79 6.92
CA ALA A 221 -6.02 -7.05 7.94
C ALA A 221 -7.19 -7.86 8.49
N TYR A 222 -7.34 -7.87 9.81
CA TYR A 222 -8.30 -8.69 10.53
C TYR A 222 -9.31 -7.81 11.28
N ASP A 223 -10.58 -8.22 11.31
CA ASP A 223 -11.56 -7.59 12.19
C ASP A 223 -11.42 -8.07 13.65
N ASP A 224 -12.18 -7.46 14.57
CA ASP A 224 -12.21 -7.83 16.00
C ASP A 224 -12.60 -9.30 16.25
N GLY A 225 -13.21 -9.97 15.26
CA GLY A 225 -13.56 -11.39 15.31
C GLY A 225 -12.45 -12.32 14.82
N GLY A 226 -11.30 -11.78 14.40
CA GLY A 226 -10.20 -12.54 13.81
C GLY A 226 -10.45 -12.97 12.36
N ASN A 227 -11.43 -12.37 11.66
CA ASN A 227 -11.68 -12.68 10.26
C ASN A 227 -10.75 -11.84 9.37
N LEU A 228 -10.09 -12.47 8.40
CA LEU A 228 -9.31 -11.77 7.39
C LEU A 228 -10.24 -11.03 6.42
N VAL A 229 -10.40 -9.71 6.61
CA VAL A 229 -11.38 -8.89 5.89
C VAL A 229 -10.81 -8.22 4.64
N ALA A 230 -9.50 -8.01 4.60
CA ALA A 230 -8.83 -7.37 3.48
C ALA A 230 -7.34 -7.75 3.44
N SER A 231 -6.75 -7.62 2.26
CA SER A 231 -5.32 -7.84 2.05
C SER A 231 -4.75 -7.00 0.94
N ALA A 232 -3.46 -6.68 1.05
CA ALA A 232 -2.67 -6.10 -0.03
C ALA A 232 -1.36 -6.88 -0.20
N ASP A 233 -0.91 -7.04 -1.43
CA ASP A 233 0.37 -7.71 -1.70
C ASP A 233 1.01 -7.19 -2.98
N ALA A 234 2.34 -7.28 -3.01
CA ALA A 234 3.15 -6.95 -4.16
C ALA A 234 4.56 -7.54 -4.06
N SER A 235 5.25 -7.54 -5.21
CA SER A 235 6.66 -7.90 -5.35
C SER A 235 7.54 -6.72 -5.81
N ASP A 236 6.97 -5.50 -5.84
CA ASP A 236 7.76 -4.30 -6.09
C ASP A 236 8.63 -3.94 -4.87
N GLU A 237 9.75 -3.29 -5.13
CA GLU A 237 10.77 -2.96 -4.12
C GLU A 237 10.22 -2.09 -2.99
N GLU A 238 9.26 -1.21 -3.29
CA GLU A 238 8.75 -0.26 -2.32
C GLU A 238 7.91 -0.96 -1.24
N PHE A 239 6.93 -1.78 -1.66
CA PHE A 239 6.09 -2.52 -0.75
C PHE A 239 6.87 -3.59 0.03
N VAL A 240 7.78 -4.30 -0.64
CA VAL A 240 8.62 -5.33 -0.01
C VAL A 240 9.56 -4.72 1.02
N SER A 241 10.26 -3.62 0.69
CA SER A 241 11.14 -2.95 1.65
C SER A 241 10.37 -2.37 2.84
N TRP A 242 9.15 -1.89 2.63
CA TRP A 242 8.26 -1.50 3.72
C TRP A 242 7.90 -2.69 4.63
N ALA A 243 7.58 -3.84 4.04
CA ALA A 243 7.24 -5.06 4.77
C ALA A 243 8.43 -5.56 5.59
N GLU A 244 9.62 -5.68 5.01
CA GLU A 244 10.85 -6.10 5.72
C GLU A 244 11.17 -5.18 6.90
N ARG A 245 11.14 -3.86 6.69
CA ARG A 245 11.35 -2.88 7.78
C ARG A 245 10.29 -2.99 8.86
N THR A 246 9.08 -3.42 8.52
CA THR A 246 8.00 -3.63 9.48
C THR A 246 8.18 -4.92 10.26
N PHE A 247 8.55 -6.00 9.58
CA PHE A 247 8.91 -7.27 10.20
C PHE A 247 10.01 -7.08 11.24
N GLU A 248 11.14 -6.47 10.87
CA GLU A 248 12.28 -6.28 11.78
C GLU A 248 11.92 -5.44 13.02
N ARG A 249 11.13 -4.38 12.84
CA ARG A 249 10.69 -3.53 13.95
C ARG A 249 9.81 -4.28 14.94
N VAL A 250 8.91 -5.13 14.44
CA VAL A 250 8.08 -5.97 15.30
C VAL A 250 8.96 -6.99 16.01
N ARG A 251 9.88 -7.62 15.27
CA ARG A 251 10.87 -8.58 15.80
C ARG A 251 11.72 -8.01 16.93
N GLU A 252 12.22 -6.77 16.80
CA GLU A 252 13.00 -6.07 17.84
C GLU A 252 12.26 -5.96 19.20
N ARG A 253 10.93 -6.08 19.20
CA ARG A 253 10.07 -6.00 20.40
C ARG A 253 9.60 -7.37 20.90
N THR A 254 10.10 -8.45 20.32
CA THR A 254 9.73 -9.83 20.65
C THR A 254 10.80 -10.51 21.48
N SER A 255 10.51 -11.73 21.93
CA SER A 255 11.51 -12.63 22.53
C SER A 255 11.51 -13.91 21.72
N GLU A 256 12.69 -14.43 21.39
CA GLU A 256 12.79 -15.75 20.76
C GLU A 256 12.21 -16.81 21.71
N TRP A 257 11.43 -17.73 21.15
CA TRP A 257 10.86 -18.86 21.86
C TRP A 257 11.88 -20.00 21.91
N SER A 258 12.18 -20.45 23.13
CA SER A 258 13.17 -21.50 23.43
C SER A 258 12.60 -22.61 24.27
#